data_AF-A0A7H8KAI0-F1
#
_entry.id   AF-A0A7H8KAI0-F1
#
_cell.length_a   1.000
_cell.length_b   1.000
_cell.length_c   1.000
_cell.angle_alpha   90.00
_cell.angle_beta   90.00
_cell.angle_gamma   90.00
#
_symmetry.space_group_name_H-M   'P 1'
#
loop_
_entity.id
_entity.type
_entity.pdbx_description
1 polymer ?
#
loop_
_entity_poly.entity_id
_entity_poly.type
_entity_poly.pdbx_seq_one_letter_code
_entity_poly.pdbx_strand_id
1 'polypeptide(L)'
;MTTSASEQNVGGDPAEEPLVRLERWRATWPEDDPHANFRDEVMRYGMLDPLVTLRGMSRNLGIPVGVLARYVLARWATGGSEGLLEIGPVMVRRLWKPIAEAEAADDDARRLAAYHQVRQMISWLKVPLDDPSVYPVAGESGPSDDDRPLDRQPSI
;
A
#
# COMPACT_ATOMS: atom_id res chain seq x y z
N MET A 1 -45.33 32.66 8.73
CA MET A 1 -45.36 31.24 8.32
C MET A 1 -45.44 31.21 6.81
N THR A 2 -44.40 30.71 6.13
CA THR A 2 -44.47 29.70 5.05
C THR A 2 -43.02 29.30 4.77
N THR A 3 -42.62 28.17 5.34
CA THR A 3 -41.42 27.43 4.96
C THR A 3 -41.76 26.66 3.69
N SER A 4 -41.04 26.88 2.60
CA SER A 4 -41.01 25.94 1.47
C SER A 4 -39.60 25.41 1.32
N ALA A 5 -39.40 24.23 1.91
CA ALA A 5 -38.40 23.28 1.49
C ALA A 5 -39.10 22.27 0.57
N SER A 6 -38.47 21.92 -0.55
CA SER A 6 -38.45 20.59 -1.19
C SER A 6 -38.43 20.73 -2.71
N GLU A 7 -37.24 20.73 -3.30
CA GLU A 7 -37.03 20.08 -4.59
C GLU A 7 -35.80 19.17 -4.44
N GLN A 8 -36.07 17.91 -4.15
CA GLN A 8 -35.10 16.82 -4.24
C GLN A 8 -34.90 16.54 -5.72
N ASN A 9 -33.73 16.85 -6.26
CA ASN A 9 -33.37 16.45 -7.61
C ASN A 9 -32.72 15.07 -7.57
N VAL A 10 -33.52 14.03 -7.82
CA VAL A 10 -33.07 12.65 -8.03
C VAL A 10 -32.88 12.47 -9.53
N GLY A 11 -31.63 12.49 -9.97
CA GLY A 11 -31.23 12.24 -11.35
C GLY A 11 -29.71 12.12 -11.44
N GLY A 12 -29.17 10.95 -11.11
CA GLY A 12 -27.74 10.68 -11.25
C GLY A 12 -27.36 10.55 -12.73
N ASP A 13 -26.71 11.58 -13.26
CA ASP A 13 -25.95 11.56 -14.52
C ASP A 13 -24.81 10.52 -14.42
N PRO A 14 -24.27 9.98 -15.54
CA PRO A 14 -23.19 9.00 -15.49
C PRO A 14 -22.00 9.59 -14.72
N ALA A 15 -21.77 9.03 -13.52
CA ALA A 15 -20.78 9.37 -12.51
C ALA A 15 -19.89 10.58 -12.86
N GLU A 16 -20.31 11.77 -12.45
CA GLU A 16 -19.47 12.97 -12.51
C GLU A 16 -18.08 12.65 -11.94
N GLU A 17 -17.02 12.96 -12.68
CA GLU A 17 -15.66 12.66 -12.22
C GLU A 17 -15.39 13.38 -10.90
N PRO A 18 -14.90 12.68 -9.86
CA PRO A 18 -14.73 13.28 -8.54
C PRO A 18 -13.72 14.42 -8.58
N LEU A 19 -14.17 15.62 -8.18
CA LEU A 19 -13.32 16.81 -8.03
C LEU A 19 -12.82 16.92 -6.58
N VAL A 20 -11.51 16.82 -6.39
CA VAL A 20 -10.85 17.01 -5.08
C VAL A 20 -10.10 18.33 -5.07
N ARG A 21 -10.39 19.18 -4.05
CA ARG A 21 -9.65 20.42 -3.79
C ARG A 21 -8.61 20.17 -2.70
N LEU A 22 -7.36 20.58 -2.97
CA LEU A 22 -6.26 20.47 -2.01
C LEU A 22 -6.25 21.72 -1.13
N GLU A 23 -6.96 21.65 -0.01
CA GLU A 23 -7.12 22.76 0.93
C GLU A 23 -6.06 22.71 2.04
N ARG A 24 -5.57 23.88 2.44
CA ARG A 24 -4.79 23.99 3.68
C ARG A 24 -5.76 23.95 4.84
N TRP A 25 -5.49 23.10 5.82
CA TRP A 25 -6.32 22.96 7.00
C TRP A 25 -5.55 23.30 8.27
N ARG A 26 -6.16 24.11 9.14
CA ARG A 26 -5.66 24.46 10.47
C ARG A 26 -6.79 24.36 11.46
N ALA A 27 -6.55 23.68 12.56
CA ALA A 27 -7.53 23.51 13.63
C ALA A 27 -6.81 23.28 14.97
N THR A 28 -7.59 23.36 16.05
CA THR A 28 -7.19 22.98 17.41
C THR A 28 -8.15 21.91 17.92
N TRP A 29 -7.72 21.10 18.89
CA TRP A 29 -8.53 20.06 19.51
C TRP A 29 -8.27 19.98 21.03
N PRO A 30 -9.16 19.33 21.79
CA PRO A 30 -8.98 19.07 23.21
C PRO A 30 -7.72 18.26 23.52
N GLU A 31 -7.18 18.41 24.73
CA GLU A 31 -5.95 17.73 25.16
C GLU A 31 -6.11 16.19 25.25
N ASP A 32 -7.34 15.72 25.45
CA ASP A 32 -7.70 14.31 25.54
C ASP A 32 -8.18 13.70 24.20
N ASP A 33 -7.98 14.40 23.07
CA ASP A 33 -8.40 13.87 21.77
C ASP A 33 -7.58 12.62 21.38
N PRO A 34 -8.22 11.45 21.19
CA PRO A 34 -7.51 10.20 20.89
C PRO A 34 -6.83 10.20 19.51
N HIS A 35 -7.10 11.19 18.67
CA HIS A 35 -6.54 11.38 17.34
C HIS A 35 -5.69 12.65 17.23
N ALA A 36 -5.33 13.30 18.36
CA ALA A 36 -4.53 14.51 18.41
C ALA A 36 -3.27 14.42 17.53
N ASN A 37 -2.49 13.34 17.69
CA ASN A 37 -1.25 13.12 16.94
C ASN A 37 -1.47 13.07 15.42
N PHE A 38 -2.55 12.41 14.97
CA PHE A 38 -2.86 12.28 13.55
C PHE A 38 -3.36 13.62 12.98
N ARG A 39 -4.19 14.36 13.71
CA ARG A 39 -4.64 15.69 13.28
C ARG A 39 -3.48 16.68 13.21
N ASP A 40 -2.52 16.61 14.15
CA ASP A 40 -1.28 17.37 14.10
C ASP A 40 -0.46 17.06 12.85
N GLU A 41 -0.38 15.79 12.48
CA GLU A 41 0.31 15.35 11.27
C GLU A 41 -0.39 15.89 10.02
N VAL A 42 -1.72 15.73 9.92
CA VAL A 42 -2.52 16.28 8.81
C VAL A 42 -2.35 17.79 8.69
N MET A 43 -2.39 18.52 9.81
CA MET A 43 -2.16 19.97 9.80
C MET A 43 -0.74 20.32 9.35
N ARG A 44 0.29 19.64 9.88
CA ARG A 44 1.69 19.90 9.51
C ARG A 44 1.96 19.64 8.03
N TYR A 45 1.58 18.48 7.53
CA TYR A 45 1.78 18.12 6.12
C TYR A 45 0.86 18.90 5.18
N GLY A 46 -0.36 19.25 5.62
CA GLY A 46 -1.32 20.04 4.86
C GLY A 46 -0.86 21.47 4.54
N MET A 47 0.21 21.95 5.20
CA MET A 47 0.82 23.24 4.88
C MET A 47 1.81 23.19 3.70
N LEU A 48 2.31 22.00 3.34
CA LEU A 48 3.21 21.81 2.20
C LEU A 48 2.46 22.04 0.87
N ASP A 49 3.20 22.36 -0.19
CA ASP A 49 2.65 22.32 -1.55
C ASP A 49 2.86 20.92 -2.15
N PRO A 50 1.82 20.07 -2.21
CA PRO A 50 1.96 18.68 -2.64
C PRO A 50 2.22 18.55 -4.16
N LEU A 51 2.02 19.63 -4.92
CA LEU A 51 2.11 19.60 -6.37
C LEU A 51 3.50 19.98 -6.90
N VAL A 52 4.46 20.37 -6.05
CA VAL A 52 5.83 20.76 -6.49
C VAL A 52 6.45 19.65 -7.34
N THR A 53 6.48 18.42 -6.81
CA THR A 53 7.05 17.25 -7.51
C THR A 53 6.21 16.88 -8.73
N LEU A 54 4.87 16.88 -8.61
CA LEU A 54 3.98 16.51 -9.72
C LEU A 54 4.10 17.46 -10.91
N ARG A 55 4.24 18.78 -10.67
CA ARG A 55 4.50 19.75 -11.73
C ARG A 55 5.86 19.54 -12.40
N GLY A 56 6.87 19.15 -11.63
CA GLY A 56 8.19 18.76 -12.16
C GLY A 56 8.09 17.55 -13.09
N MET A 57 7.45 16.48 -12.64
CA MET A 57 7.22 15.27 -13.43
C MET A 57 6.37 15.56 -14.67
N SER A 58 5.33 16.39 -14.53
CA SER A 58 4.47 16.77 -15.64
C SER A 58 5.24 17.46 -16.77
N ARG A 59 6.13 18.41 -16.44
CA ARG A 59 6.99 19.06 -17.44
C ARG A 59 7.97 18.11 -18.09
N ASN A 60 8.54 17.19 -17.33
CA ASN A 60 9.59 16.29 -17.83
C ASN A 60 9.03 15.12 -18.66
N LEU A 61 7.83 14.64 -18.33
CA LEU A 61 7.23 13.43 -18.92
C LEU A 61 6.09 13.74 -19.91
N GLY A 62 5.62 15.00 -19.96
CA GLY A 62 4.47 15.38 -20.79
C GLY A 62 3.12 14.86 -20.28
N ILE A 63 3.05 14.38 -19.04
CA ILE A 63 1.83 13.81 -18.44
C ILE A 63 1.09 14.90 -17.65
N PRO A 64 -0.23 15.09 -17.79
CA PRO A 64 -0.97 16.09 -17.01
C PRO A 64 -0.91 15.85 -15.50
N VAL A 65 -0.80 16.91 -14.71
CA VAL A 65 -0.71 16.84 -13.24
C VAL A 65 -1.86 16.06 -12.62
N GLY A 66 -3.09 16.23 -13.11
CA GLY A 66 -4.27 15.50 -12.62
C GLY A 66 -4.18 13.99 -12.84
N VAL A 67 -3.58 13.54 -13.94
CA VAL A 67 -3.35 12.12 -14.22
C VAL A 67 -2.30 11.55 -13.28
N LEU A 68 -1.20 12.28 -13.05
CA LEU A 68 -0.18 11.90 -12.06
C LEU A 68 -0.75 11.85 -10.64
N ALA A 69 -1.58 12.83 -10.27
CA ALA A 69 -2.24 12.85 -8.97
C ALA A 69 -3.20 11.66 -8.78
N ARG A 70 -4.00 11.34 -9.81
CA ARG A 70 -4.89 10.16 -9.80
C ARG A 70 -4.09 8.87 -9.65
N TYR A 71 -3.00 8.72 -10.39
CA TYR A 71 -2.08 7.58 -10.23
C TYR A 71 -1.52 7.51 -8.81
N VAL A 72 -1.07 8.65 -8.25
CA VAL A 72 -0.49 8.67 -6.91
C VAL A 72 -1.49 8.23 -5.85
N LEU A 73 -2.69 8.80 -5.88
CA LEU A 73 -3.77 8.44 -4.96
C LEU A 73 -4.15 6.96 -5.14
N ALA A 74 -4.29 6.50 -6.38
CA ALA A 74 -4.68 5.12 -6.67
C ALA A 74 -3.57 4.08 -6.43
N ARG A 75 -2.29 4.46 -6.35
CA ARG A 75 -1.17 3.55 -6.09
C ARG A 75 -0.78 3.51 -4.63
N TRP A 76 -0.81 4.65 -3.93
CA TRP A 76 -0.27 4.78 -2.58
C TRP A 76 -1.33 5.05 -1.51
N ALA A 77 -2.40 5.80 -1.81
CA ALA A 77 -3.48 5.99 -0.82
C ALA A 77 -4.35 4.73 -0.67
N THR A 78 -4.46 3.92 -1.73
CA THR A 78 -5.00 2.54 -1.70
C THR A 78 -3.94 1.50 -1.32
N GLY A 79 -2.65 1.85 -1.34
CA GLY A 79 -1.53 0.94 -1.10
C GLY A 79 -1.50 0.37 0.33
N GLY A 80 -2.03 1.09 1.31
CA GLY A 80 -2.31 0.52 2.64
C GLY A 80 -3.31 -0.66 2.59
N SER A 81 -4.19 -0.68 1.58
CA SER A 81 -5.06 -1.81 1.26
C SER A 81 -4.39 -2.84 0.35
N GLU A 82 -3.34 -2.50 -0.41
CA GLU A 82 -2.60 -3.49 -1.21
C GLU A 82 -1.92 -4.51 -0.31
N GLY A 83 -1.26 -4.10 0.78
CA GLY A 83 -0.78 -5.06 1.79
C GLY A 83 -1.90 -5.95 2.34
N LEU A 84 -3.07 -5.37 2.64
CA LEU A 84 -4.26 -6.12 3.06
C LEU A 84 -4.80 -7.07 1.98
N LEU A 85 -4.69 -6.72 0.71
CA LEU A 85 -5.16 -7.51 -0.43
C LEU A 85 -4.17 -8.63 -0.78
N GLU A 86 -2.88 -8.37 -0.71
CA GLU A 86 -1.79 -9.30 -1.05
C GLU A 86 -1.56 -10.37 0.03
N ILE A 87 -1.53 -9.98 1.32
CA ILE A 87 -1.38 -10.95 2.41
C ILE A 87 -2.71 -11.36 3.07
N GLY A 88 -3.78 -10.60 2.83
CA GLY A 88 -5.11 -10.91 3.33
C GLY A 88 -5.39 -10.43 4.77
N PRO A 89 -6.67 -10.15 5.11
CA PRO A 89 -7.07 -9.64 6.43
C PRO A 89 -6.78 -10.60 7.59
N VAL A 90 -6.76 -11.91 7.32
CA VAL A 90 -6.42 -12.92 8.33
C VAL A 90 -4.96 -12.80 8.74
N MET A 91 -4.05 -12.65 7.78
CA MET A 91 -2.62 -12.54 8.07
C MET A 91 -2.25 -11.20 8.69
N VAL A 92 -2.85 -10.09 8.24
CA VAL A 92 -2.65 -8.78 8.87
C VAL A 92 -3.04 -8.82 10.35
N ARG A 93 -4.21 -9.39 10.69
CA ARG A 93 -4.63 -9.56 12.10
C ARG A 93 -3.68 -10.45 12.89
N ARG A 94 -3.19 -11.53 12.27
CA ARG A 94 -2.25 -12.46 12.91
C ARG A 94 -0.92 -11.79 13.24
N LEU A 95 -0.38 -10.98 12.32
CA LEU A 95 0.88 -10.26 12.51
C LEU A 95 0.75 -9.09 13.50
N TRP A 96 -0.41 -8.44 13.55
CA TRP A 96 -0.66 -7.32 14.44
C TRP A 96 -0.89 -7.74 15.90
N LYS A 97 -1.48 -8.91 16.13
CA LYS A 97 -1.90 -9.37 17.46
C LYS A 97 -0.78 -9.31 18.53
N PRO A 98 0.45 -9.83 18.30
CA PRO A 98 1.52 -9.76 19.31
C PRO A 98 1.94 -8.32 19.64
N ILE A 99 1.90 -7.43 18.65
CA ILE A 99 2.25 -6.01 18.82
C ILE A 99 1.21 -5.34 19.71
N ALA A 100 -0.07 -5.52 19.40
CA ALA A 100 -1.16 -4.94 20.18
C ALA A 100 -1.16 -5.43 21.65
N GLU A 101 -0.89 -6.72 21.87
CA GLU A 101 -0.78 -7.29 23.23
C GLU A 101 0.41 -6.72 24.01
N ALA A 102 1.55 -6.49 23.34
CA ALA A 102 2.71 -5.87 23.96
C ALA A 102 2.50 -4.39 24.28
N GLU A 103 1.89 -3.62 23.37
CA GLU A 103 1.59 -2.20 23.59
C GLU A 103 0.57 -2.01 24.71
N ALA A 104 -0.45 -2.87 24.79
CA ALA A 104 -1.43 -2.82 25.88
C ALA A 104 -0.81 -3.09 27.26
N ALA A 105 0.30 -3.83 27.32
CA ALA A 105 1.01 -4.12 28.56
C ALA A 105 2.05 -3.05 28.94
N ASP A 106 2.34 -2.11 28.04
CA ASP A 106 3.32 -1.02 28.18
C ASP A 106 4.67 -1.44 28.77
N ASP A 107 5.22 -2.53 28.24
CA ASP A 107 6.42 -3.19 28.78
C ASP A 107 7.42 -3.51 27.67
N ASP A 108 8.64 -3.00 27.81
CA ASP A 108 9.70 -3.14 26.83
C ASP A 108 10.13 -4.59 26.62
N ALA A 109 10.12 -5.41 27.68
CA ALA A 109 10.43 -6.83 27.55
C ALA A 109 9.40 -7.55 26.66
N ARG A 110 8.13 -7.18 26.78
CA ARG A 110 7.04 -7.70 25.94
C ARG A 110 7.10 -7.17 24.52
N ARG A 111 7.47 -5.90 24.31
CA ARG A 111 7.72 -5.34 22.98
C ARG A 111 8.82 -6.10 22.25
N LEU A 112 9.94 -6.40 22.92
CA LEU A 112 11.03 -7.17 22.34
C LEU A 112 10.61 -8.61 22.01
N ALA A 113 9.85 -9.25 22.89
CA ALA A 113 9.28 -10.58 22.62
C ALA A 113 8.35 -10.58 21.41
N ALA A 114 7.47 -9.58 21.29
CA ALA A 114 6.58 -9.42 20.15
C ALA A 114 7.35 -9.20 18.84
N TYR A 115 8.41 -8.40 18.85
CA TYR A 115 9.31 -8.24 17.71
C TYR A 115 9.89 -9.58 17.24
N HIS A 116 10.43 -10.38 18.16
CA HIS A 116 10.98 -11.69 17.82
C HIS A 116 9.92 -12.62 17.22
N GLN A 117 8.72 -12.62 17.78
CA GLN A 117 7.61 -13.42 17.29
C GLN A 117 7.18 -13.02 15.88
N VAL A 118 7.00 -11.71 15.61
CA VAL A 118 6.64 -11.21 14.28
C VAL A 118 7.76 -11.49 13.28
N ARG A 119 9.02 -11.27 13.66
CA ARG A 119 10.20 -11.60 12.84
C ARG A 119 10.20 -13.06 12.42
N GLN A 120 9.90 -13.98 13.33
CA GLN A 120 9.78 -15.41 13.00
C GLN A 120 8.63 -15.67 12.03
N MET A 121 7.45 -15.06 12.25
CA MET A 121 6.27 -15.24 11.39
C MET A 121 6.51 -14.81 9.94
N ILE A 122 7.39 -13.84 9.69
CA ILE A 122 7.69 -13.33 8.34
C ILE A 122 9.04 -13.82 7.80
N SER A 123 9.83 -14.55 8.60
CA SER A 123 11.19 -14.94 8.23
C SER A 123 11.26 -15.76 6.93
N TRP A 124 10.29 -16.64 6.71
CA TRP A 124 10.21 -17.47 5.51
C TRP A 124 9.85 -16.67 4.25
N LEU A 125 9.14 -15.54 4.37
CA LEU A 125 8.85 -14.65 3.24
C LEU A 125 10.11 -13.93 2.73
N LYS A 126 11.13 -13.81 3.57
CA LYS A 126 12.41 -13.19 3.20
C LYS A 126 13.29 -14.13 2.37
N VAL A 127 13.13 -15.45 2.52
CA VAL A 127 13.98 -16.46 1.88
C VAL A 127 14.04 -16.31 0.35
N PRO A 128 12.92 -16.25 -0.41
CA PRO A 128 12.97 -16.01 -1.85
C PRO A 128 13.50 -14.62 -2.26
N LEU A 129 13.50 -13.63 -1.36
CA LEU A 129 14.03 -12.30 -1.65
C LEU A 129 15.57 -12.28 -1.54
N ASP A 130 16.12 -13.06 -0.61
CA ASP A 130 17.57 -13.16 -0.39
C ASP A 130 18.22 -14.20 -1.32
N ASP A 131 17.49 -15.27 -1.64
CA ASP A 131 17.90 -16.28 -2.59
C ASP A 131 16.71 -16.63 -3.51
N PRO A 132 16.60 -15.93 -4.65
CA PRO A 132 15.54 -16.17 -5.63
C PRO A 132 15.57 -17.57 -6.25
N SER A 133 16.66 -18.33 -6.09
CA SER A 133 16.78 -19.68 -6.67
C SER A 133 16.12 -20.78 -5.83
N VAL A 134 15.74 -20.48 -4.58
CA VAL A 134 15.14 -21.45 -3.63
C VAL A 134 13.77 -21.94 -4.09
N TYR A 135 13.04 -21.14 -4.87
CA TYR A 135 11.80 -21.55 -5.53
C TYR A 135 12.01 -21.50 -7.04
N PRO A 136 12.22 -22.65 -7.72
CA PRO A 136 12.25 -22.67 -9.17
C PRO A 136 10.90 -22.16 -9.68
N VAL A 137 10.93 -21.10 -10.49
CA VAL A 137 9.74 -20.64 -11.22
C VAL A 137 9.21 -21.82 -12.02
N ALA A 138 7.96 -22.19 -11.80
CA ALA A 138 7.28 -23.19 -12.61
C ALA A 138 7.18 -22.65 -14.05
N GLY A 139 8.18 -22.93 -14.88
CA GLY A 139 8.28 -22.39 -16.23
C GLY A 139 9.62 -22.61 -16.94
N GLU A 140 10.72 -22.86 -16.21
CA GLU A 140 11.98 -23.25 -16.86
C GLU A 140 12.01 -24.77 -17.06
N SER A 141 11.49 -25.21 -18.20
CA SER A 141 11.84 -26.51 -18.75
C SER A 141 13.36 -26.58 -18.84
N GLY A 142 13.97 -27.55 -18.14
CA GLY A 142 15.38 -27.87 -18.28
C GLY A 142 15.75 -28.15 -19.74
N PRO A 143 17.05 -28.15 -20.08
CA PRO A 143 17.52 -28.23 -21.46
C PRO A 143 16.83 -29.39 -22.18
N SER A 144 16.16 -29.06 -23.28
CA SER A 144 15.51 -30.01 -24.17
C SER A 144 16.49 -31.10 -24.54
N ASP A 145 16.08 -32.36 -24.35
CA ASP A 145 16.84 -33.58 -24.64
C ASP A 145 17.11 -33.79 -26.16
N ASP A 146 16.90 -32.74 -26.96
CA ASP A 146 16.92 -32.70 -28.43
C ASP A 146 18.29 -32.27 -29.00
N ASP A 147 19.25 -31.92 -28.14
CA ASP A 147 20.58 -31.43 -28.53
C ASP A 147 21.69 -32.49 -28.36
N ARG A 148 21.31 -33.78 -28.23
CA ARG A 148 22.29 -34.87 -28.28
C ARG A 148 22.74 -35.06 -29.74
N PRO A 149 24.03 -34.87 -30.07
CA PRO A 149 24.52 -35.20 -31.39
C PRO A 149 24.32 -36.69 -31.63
N LEU A 150 23.75 -37.03 -32.79
CA LEU A 150 23.63 -38.41 -33.28
C LEU A 150 25.04 -38.98 -33.47
N ASP A 151 25.58 -39.60 -32.42
CA ASP A 151 26.78 -40.41 -32.54
C ASP A 151 26.50 -41.53 -33.54
N ARG A 152 27.27 -41.51 -34.63
CA ARG A 152 27.32 -42.57 -35.63
C ARG A 152 27.62 -43.89 -34.93
N GLN A 153 26.71 -44.85 -35.02
CA GLN A 153 27.01 -46.23 -34.65
C GLN A 153 28.13 -46.76 -35.56
N PRO A 154 29.16 -47.44 -35.03
CA PRO A 154 30.07 -48.20 -35.86
C PRO A 154 29.35 -49.46 -36.37
N SER A 155 29.52 -49.76 -37.65
CA SER A 155 29.10 -51.02 -38.25
C SER A 155 29.81 -52.20 -37.58
N ILE A 156 29.05 -53.23 -37.18
CA ILE A 156 29.31 -54.68 -37.29
C ILE A 156 28.01 -55.41 -36.91
#